data_AF-A0AAF0TE47-F1
#
_entry.id   AF-A0AAF0TE47-F1
#
_cell.length_a   1.000
_cell.length_b   1.000
_cell.length_c   1.000
_cell.angle_alpha   90.00
_cell.angle_beta   90.00
_cell.angle_gamma   90.00
#
_symmetry.space_group_name_H-M   'P 1'
#
loop_
_entity.id
_entity.type
_entity.pdbx_description
1 polymer ?
#
loop_
_entity_poly.entity_id
_entity_poly.type
_entity_poly.pdbx_seq_one_letter_code
_entity_poly.pdbx_strand_id
1 'polypeptide(L)'
;GVIRKKLSPVGGAASSFSRRQQSRSSSSSSSSPAMEVHNNNAADGHHPIQVLLDSEDRTMVSFIEVHNERLKDMISGGSEDLDSWNSLISEIEKTYPDDSNTICLAFDSFLSKFPLCHWHWKRYAYHEARLCNAEKAVEIFERAVESTPFSVGLWVDYCTFAVSSFEDPFDIRRLFTKGISLVGKDYFCHVLWDKYMSFEFSQEKWGFLTLVYVQALRFPTKKLHKYYENFKKLVTNLEEEILHLTDDSREVQLKELSDATVVLSNKEIAQVVKDLQDPSDGSVRLKALYRYRYCGDQLYQKACQLEEKIKSFESNIQRRYFQATPLDNDELKNWHHYLDFVEKQDDFDWALKLYERCLISCANYPEFWIRYVDFMETRGGRELAMFALERATKVFSKNVPEIHLFTARYMEQIGDPDGARASFPPINADWDSCFIQYVTNRANMEKRLGNCSAACDIYKRAINMAVKEQKLQWIPMLYIGYYRLRHMEWVGVGILKGVWSYRKGSKETFWKEVAVVFEKGNIPWVVGRDFDTIKFPEERGESDTTFHWCQITASVEAARDVIIDGINRFPGCGLLYEVCFPYLCCGKDALLATGRLCQFCLLQIEFPWLLFDEILKKK
;
A
#
# COMPACT_ATOMS: atom_id res chain seq x y z
N GLY A 1 -4.31 -17.81 0.81
CA GLY A 1 -3.76 -19.16 1.04
C GLY A 1 -2.28 -19.34 0.68
N VAL A 2 -1.81 -18.84 -0.47
CA VAL A 2 -0.44 -19.11 -0.98
C VAL A 2 0.67 -18.29 -0.29
N ILE A 3 0.34 -17.10 0.23
CA ILE A 3 1.29 -16.30 1.03
C ILE A 3 1.38 -16.79 2.49
N ARG A 4 0.25 -17.17 3.11
CA ARG A 4 0.26 -17.78 4.47
C ARG A 4 1.03 -19.11 4.54
N LYS A 5 1.01 -19.93 3.47
CA LYS A 5 1.79 -21.19 3.42
C LYS A 5 3.29 -21.00 3.17
N LYS A 6 3.73 -19.83 2.68
CA LYS A 6 5.16 -19.47 2.58
C LYS A 6 5.69 -18.76 3.82
N LEU A 7 4.79 -18.36 4.74
CA LEU A 7 5.09 -17.62 5.97
C LEU A 7 4.73 -18.39 7.26
N SER A 8 4.28 -19.64 7.19
CA SER A 8 4.04 -20.46 8.39
C SER A 8 5.28 -21.29 8.75
N PRO A 9 5.71 -21.30 10.02
CA PRO A 9 6.87 -22.06 10.46
C PRO A 9 6.56 -23.55 10.40
N VAL A 10 7.43 -24.32 9.74
CA VAL A 10 7.48 -25.77 9.96
C VAL A 10 7.96 -25.97 11.40
N GLY A 11 7.07 -26.48 12.26
CA GLY A 11 7.39 -26.78 13.64
C GLY A 11 8.53 -27.78 13.74
N GLY A 12 9.41 -27.57 14.73
CA GLY A 12 10.46 -28.53 15.06
C GLY A 12 11.53 -27.99 15.99
N ALA A 13 11.44 -28.40 17.25
CA ALA A 13 12.52 -28.52 18.24
C ALA A 13 13.21 -27.24 18.74
N ALA A 14 12.76 -26.79 19.91
CA ALA A 14 13.63 -26.13 20.88
C ALA A 14 14.82 -27.05 21.21
N SER A 15 16.00 -26.76 20.69
CA SER A 15 17.25 -27.35 21.16
C SER A 15 17.85 -26.44 22.22
N SER A 16 17.65 -26.84 23.47
CA SER A 16 18.31 -26.31 24.66
C SER A 16 19.84 -26.36 24.51
N PHE A 17 20.49 -25.21 24.39
CA PHE A 17 21.92 -25.10 24.66
C PHE A 17 22.14 -24.95 26.17
N SER A 18 22.39 -26.08 26.83
CA SER A 18 22.99 -26.11 28.16
C SER A 18 24.24 -26.97 28.10
N ARG A 19 25.42 -26.36 28.33
CA ARG A 19 26.45 -26.98 29.19
C ARG A 19 27.62 -26.07 29.55
N ARG A 20 27.78 -25.97 30.88
CA ARG A 20 28.98 -26.21 31.69
C ARG A 20 30.29 -25.54 31.23
N GLN A 21 30.70 -24.54 32.01
CA GLN A 21 32.10 -24.48 32.43
C GLN A 21 32.21 -24.79 33.92
N GLN A 22 33.05 -25.78 34.20
CA GLN A 22 33.51 -26.17 35.52
C GLN A 22 34.49 -25.11 36.04
N SER A 23 34.21 -24.62 37.24
CA SER A 23 35.17 -23.94 38.10
C SER A 23 36.27 -24.90 38.56
N ARG A 24 37.53 -24.47 38.48
CA ARG A 24 38.56 -24.87 39.44
C ARG A 24 39.24 -23.64 40.03
N SER A 25 39.22 -23.67 41.34
CA SER A 25 39.63 -22.73 42.37
C SER A 25 41.14 -22.61 42.57
N SER A 26 41.57 -21.47 43.11
CA SER A 26 42.52 -21.40 44.22
C SER A 26 42.40 -20.02 44.87
N SER A 27 41.80 -19.95 46.08
CA SER A 27 42.47 -19.71 47.37
C SER A 27 42.56 -18.21 47.68
N SER A 28 42.17 -17.68 48.84
CA SER A 28 41.98 -18.27 50.16
C SER A 28 41.41 -17.21 51.11
N SER A 29 40.52 -17.65 52.02
CA SER A 29 40.31 -17.24 53.44
C SER A 29 40.67 -15.80 53.88
N SER A 30 39.85 -15.10 54.66
CA SER A 30 39.46 -15.52 56.02
C SER A 30 38.41 -14.61 56.70
N SER A 31 37.52 -15.26 57.47
CA SER A 31 36.97 -14.87 58.79
C SER A 31 36.18 -13.56 59.00
N SER A 32 34.89 -13.75 59.31
CA SER A 32 33.94 -12.87 60.04
C SER A 32 34.37 -12.59 61.51
N PRO A 33 33.56 -11.99 62.43
CA PRO A 33 32.30 -11.22 62.32
C PRO A 33 32.22 -9.96 63.26
N ALA A 34 31.04 -9.30 63.27
CA ALA A 34 30.29 -8.85 64.46
C ALA A 34 30.14 -7.34 64.78
N MET A 35 28.84 -7.00 64.97
CA MET A 35 28.19 -6.12 65.96
C MET A 35 28.25 -4.58 65.85
N GLU A 36 27.05 -4.07 65.55
CA GLU A 36 26.32 -2.91 66.12
C GLU A 36 27.07 -1.93 67.03
N VAL A 37 27.04 -0.64 66.67
CA VAL A 37 26.86 0.46 67.63
C VAL A 37 26.02 1.58 66.98
N HIS A 38 24.97 1.99 67.69
CA HIS A 38 24.12 3.15 67.41
C HIS A 38 24.88 4.48 67.58
N ASN A 39 24.62 5.40 66.63
CA ASN A 39 24.57 6.86 66.69
C ASN A 39 25.44 7.64 67.70
N ASN A 40 26.19 8.61 67.17
CA ASN A 40 26.11 10.00 67.62
C ASN A 40 26.61 10.99 66.54
N ASN A 41 25.99 12.16 66.56
CA ASN A 41 26.01 13.24 65.55
C ASN A 41 27.39 13.87 65.27
N ALA A 42 27.58 14.31 64.03
CA ALA A 42 27.81 15.71 63.62
C ALA A 42 28.90 15.90 62.55
N ALA A 43 28.60 16.88 61.69
CA ALA A 43 29.49 17.69 60.85
C ALA A 43 29.71 17.26 59.39
N ASP A 44 29.46 18.26 58.55
CA ASP A 44 29.54 18.32 57.10
C ASP A 44 30.80 17.76 56.47
N GLY A 45 30.59 17.12 55.33
CA GLY A 45 31.62 16.76 54.37
C GLY A 45 30.97 16.28 53.08
N HIS A 46 30.17 17.12 52.42
CA HIS A 46 29.72 16.84 51.05
C HIS A 46 30.95 16.72 50.15
N HIS A 47 31.26 15.49 49.74
CA HIS A 47 32.32 15.18 48.80
C HIS A 47 31.95 15.81 47.43
N PRO A 48 32.78 16.71 46.85
CA PRO A 48 32.45 17.42 45.60
C PRO A 48 32.21 16.49 44.39
N ILE A 49 32.67 15.25 44.48
CA ILE A 49 32.58 14.24 43.41
C ILE A 49 31.17 13.64 43.32
N GLN A 50 30.44 13.49 44.43
CA GLN A 50 29.09 12.93 44.42
C GLN A 50 28.07 13.93 43.84
N VAL A 51 28.25 15.23 44.12
CA VAL A 51 27.40 16.31 43.59
C VAL A 51 27.63 16.54 42.09
N LEU A 52 28.85 16.28 41.59
CA LEU A 52 29.16 16.34 40.17
C LEU A 52 28.53 15.17 39.40
N LEU A 53 28.65 13.95 39.91
CA LEU A 53 28.00 12.76 39.33
C LEU A 53 26.47 12.88 39.35
N ASP A 54 25.88 13.35 40.45
CA ASP A 54 24.42 13.57 40.55
C ASP A 54 23.92 14.71 39.63
N SER A 55 24.78 15.66 39.26
CA SER A 55 24.41 16.77 38.37
C SER A 55 24.53 16.42 36.90
N GLU A 56 25.52 15.60 36.52
CA GLU A 56 25.62 14.99 35.18
C GLU A 56 24.48 13.98 34.94
N ASP A 57 24.14 13.14 35.92
CA ASP A 57 23.00 12.22 35.82
C ASP A 57 21.66 12.98 35.74
N ARG A 58 21.46 14.06 36.51
CA ARG A 58 20.24 14.89 36.39
C ARG A 58 20.13 15.61 35.06
N THR A 59 21.23 16.09 34.49
CA THR A 59 21.20 16.72 33.16
C THR A 59 20.98 15.68 32.07
N MET A 60 21.59 14.50 32.17
CA MET A 60 21.35 13.42 31.22
C MET A 60 19.88 12.95 31.27
N VAL A 61 19.30 12.78 32.46
CA VAL A 61 17.88 12.44 32.66
C VAL A 61 16.96 13.53 32.08
N SER A 62 17.28 14.82 32.25
CA SER A 62 16.46 15.89 31.67
C SER A 62 16.54 15.95 30.15
N PHE A 63 17.70 15.67 29.54
CA PHE A 63 17.79 15.53 28.09
C PHE A 63 17.01 14.31 27.58
N ILE A 64 17.03 13.18 28.30
CA ILE A 64 16.25 11.97 27.94
C ILE A 64 14.76 12.30 27.97
N GLU A 65 14.31 13.04 28.99
CA GLU A 65 12.93 13.51 29.09
C GLU A 65 12.56 14.42 27.91
N VAL A 66 13.40 15.39 27.53
CA VAL A 66 13.17 16.27 26.37
C VAL A 66 13.09 15.49 25.05
N HIS A 67 13.97 14.53 24.82
CA HIS A 67 13.92 13.71 23.60
C HIS A 67 12.71 12.77 23.60
N ASN A 68 12.34 12.22 24.76
CA ASN A 68 11.13 11.40 24.91
C ASN A 68 9.84 12.22 24.74
N GLU A 69 9.81 13.47 25.20
CA GLU A 69 8.71 14.39 24.96
C GLU A 69 8.62 14.75 23.47
N ARG A 70 9.73 15.12 22.83
CA ARG A 70 9.78 15.35 21.37
C ARG A 70 9.34 14.10 20.59
N LEU A 71 9.74 12.91 21.02
CA LEU A 71 9.30 11.65 20.42
C LEU A 71 7.78 11.45 20.58
N LYS A 72 7.24 11.68 21.78
CA LYS A 72 5.79 11.64 22.03
C LYS A 72 5.03 12.68 21.21
N ASP A 73 5.59 13.87 21.05
CA ASP A 73 5.03 14.94 20.23
C ASP A 73 5.06 14.58 18.74
N MET A 74 6.12 13.94 18.24
CA MET A 74 6.17 13.44 16.86
C MET A 74 5.23 12.25 16.62
N ILE A 75 5.02 11.41 17.64
CA ILE A 75 4.05 10.32 17.60
C ILE A 75 2.63 10.89 17.55
N SER A 76 2.31 11.81 18.47
CA SER A 76 0.95 12.37 18.68
C SER A 76 0.55 13.46 17.70
N GLY A 77 1.48 14.35 17.32
CA GLY A 77 1.29 15.44 16.36
C GLY A 77 1.22 14.99 14.91
N GLY A 78 1.40 13.70 14.63
CA GLY A 78 1.18 13.14 13.30
C GLY A 78 2.21 13.58 12.26
N SER A 79 3.39 14.10 12.64
CA SER A 79 4.40 14.53 11.67
C SER A 79 4.77 13.37 10.73
N GLU A 80 4.39 13.54 9.46
CA GLU A 80 4.69 12.65 8.32
C GLU A 80 6.03 13.02 7.66
N ASP A 81 6.77 13.98 8.23
CA ASP A 81 8.02 14.45 7.65
C ASP A 81 9.20 13.52 7.97
N LEU A 82 9.68 12.83 6.93
CA LEU A 82 10.80 11.90 6.99
C LEU A 82 12.10 12.57 7.46
N ASP A 83 12.35 13.83 7.10
CA ASP A 83 13.60 14.52 7.42
C ASP A 83 13.69 14.92 8.90
N SER A 84 12.56 15.35 9.48
CA SER A 84 12.43 15.57 10.93
C SER A 84 12.73 14.28 11.72
N TRP A 85 12.21 13.13 11.27
CA TRP A 85 12.48 11.84 11.89
C TRP A 85 13.95 11.42 11.77
N ASN A 86 14.55 11.58 10.60
CA ASN A 86 15.98 11.29 10.39
C ASN A 86 16.85 12.12 11.32
N SER A 87 16.53 13.40 11.47
CA SER A 87 17.26 14.34 12.34
C SER A 87 17.17 13.92 13.80
N LEU A 88 15.96 13.58 14.28
CA LEU A 88 15.75 13.12 15.66
C LEU A 88 16.48 11.80 15.94
N ILE A 89 16.39 10.81 15.04
CA ILE A 89 17.08 9.53 15.23
C ILE A 89 18.59 9.75 15.31
N SER A 90 19.15 10.59 14.43
CA SER A 90 20.57 10.92 14.46
C SER A 90 21.00 11.71 15.71
N GLU A 91 20.12 12.52 16.29
CA GLU A 91 20.35 13.22 17.56
C GLU A 91 20.37 12.21 18.74
N ILE A 92 19.40 11.29 18.77
CA ILE A 92 19.29 10.22 19.78
C ILE A 92 20.51 9.29 19.72
N GLU A 93 20.91 8.82 18.54
CA GLU A 93 22.07 7.94 18.38
C GLU A 93 23.38 8.61 18.86
N LYS A 94 23.53 9.92 18.68
CA LYS A 94 24.71 10.68 19.12
C LYS A 94 24.71 10.93 20.62
N THR A 95 23.55 11.21 21.19
CA THR A 95 23.40 11.62 22.59
C THR A 95 23.35 10.40 23.52
N TYR A 96 22.77 9.30 23.05
CA TYR A 96 22.54 8.08 23.83
C TYR A 96 23.07 6.83 23.11
N PRO A 97 24.37 6.75 22.82
CA PRO A 97 24.92 5.66 22.02
C PRO A 97 24.77 4.29 22.69
N ASP A 98 24.66 4.22 24.02
CA ASP A 98 24.60 2.98 24.79
C ASP A 98 23.25 2.72 25.46
N ASP A 99 22.24 3.57 25.20
CA ASP A 99 20.87 3.37 25.71
C ASP A 99 20.01 2.58 24.70
N SER A 100 19.96 1.26 24.90
CA SER A 100 19.15 0.36 24.06
C SER A 100 17.65 0.70 24.10
N ASN A 101 17.11 1.14 25.24
CA ASN A 101 15.67 1.38 25.36
C ASN A 101 15.22 2.60 24.54
N THR A 102 15.95 3.70 24.65
CA THR A 102 15.64 4.93 23.90
C THR A 102 15.84 4.72 22.40
N ILE A 103 16.90 4.01 22.00
CA ILE A 103 17.14 3.64 20.60
C ILE A 103 16.02 2.74 20.06
N CYS A 104 15.64 1.67 20.78
CA CYS A 104 14.53 0.80 20.39
C CYS A 104 13.24 1.58 20.20
N LEU A 105 12.88 2.42 21.18
CA LEU A 105 11.65 3.21 21.14
C LEU A 105 11.65 4.17 19.94
N ALA A 106 12.78 4.79 19.63
CA ALA A 106 12.90 5.67 18.48
C ALA A 106 12.71 4.94 17.15
N PHE A 107 13.40 3.81 16.96
CA PHE A 107 13.30 3.03 15.73
C PHE A 107 11.94 2.34 15.58
N ASP A 108 11.38 1.74 16.62
CA ASP A 108 10.05 1.11 16.56
C ASP A 108 8.97 2.16 16.23
N SER A 109 9.05 3.35 16.82
CA SER A 109 8.13 4.45 16.51
C SER A 109 8.26 4.91 15.06
N PHE A 110 9.49 5.10 14.59
CA PHE A 110 9.76 5.51 13.21
C PHE A 110 9.31 4.47 12.18
N LEU A 111 9.69 3.21 12.36
CA LEU A 111 9.43 2.11 11.42
C LEU A 111 7.95 1.69 11.41
N SER A 112 7.19 1.99 12.46
CA SER A 112 5.73 1.87 12.45
C SER A 112 5.06 2.84 11.46
N LYS A 113 5.69 4.00 11.19
CA LYS A 113 5.22 5.00 10.22
C LYS A 113 5.85 4.81 8.84
N PHE A 114 7.13 4.46 8.77
CA PHE A 114 7.89 4.33 7.52
C PHE A 114 8.52 2.94 7.33
N PRO A 115 7.72 1.87 7.21
CA PRO A 115 8.24 0.51 7.13
C PRO A 115 9.13 0.25 5.90
N LEU A 116 8.91 0.97 4.79
CA LEU A 116 9.68 0.83 3.53
C LEU A 116 11.12 1.36 3.59
N CYS A 117 11.50 2.03 4.68
CA CYS A 117 12.85 2.56 4.89
C CYS A 117 13.85 1.47 5.35
N HIS A 118 14.19 0.54 4.45
CA HIS A 118 15.09 -0.60 4.76
C HIS A 118 16.43 -0.24 5.41
N TRP A 119 17.00 0.92 5.08
CA TRP A 119 18.26 1.38 5.66
C TRP A 119 18.17 1.64 7.17
N HIS A 120 17.00 2.04 7.68
CA HIS A 120 16.77 2.18 9.12
C HIS A 120 16.59 0.84 9.81
N TRP A 121 15.93 -0.13 9.16
CA TRP A 121 15.89 -1.51 9.66
C TRP A 121 17.29 -2.08 9.84
N LYS A 122 18.17 -1.86 8.86
CA LYS A 122 19.58 -2.22 8.96
C LYS A 122 20.24 -1.53 10.16
N ARG A 123 20.17 -0.19 10.25
CA ARG A 123 20.77 0.55 11.37
C ARG A 123 20.30 0.01 12.71
N TYR A 124 19.00 -0.18 12.86
CA TYR A 124 18.39 -0.72 14.08
C TYR A 124 18.95 -2.10 14.43
N ALA A 125 18.97 -3.05 13.49
CA ALA A 125 19.51 -4.38 13.74
C ALA A 125 20.99 -4.36 14.16
N TYR A 126 21.80 -3.46 13.57
CA TYR A 126 23.21 -3.30 13.95
C TYR A 126 23.38 -2.65 15.34
N HIS A 127 22.50 -1.74 15.74
CA HIS A 127 22.46 -1.23 17.12
C HIS A 127 22.15 -2.35 18.12
N GLU A 128 21.12 -3.16 17.84
CA GLU A 128 20.76 -4.30 18.70
C GLU A 128 21.86 -5.36 18.77
N ALA A 129 22.54 -5.64 17.64
CA ALA A 129 23.69 -6.54 17.62
C ALA A 129 24.83 -6.04 18.53
N ARG A 130 25.07 -4.72 18.56
CA ARG A 130 26.13 -4.09 19.35
C ARG A 130 25.77 -3.98 20.84
N LEU A 131 24.54 -3.59 21.14
CA LEU A 131 24.09 -3.27 22.50
C LEU A 131 23.60 -4.51 23.26
N CYS A 132 23.06 -5.49 22.55
CA CYS A 132 22.53 -6.73 23.10
C CYS A 132 23.29 -7.93 22.54
N ASN A 133 22.77 -8.57 21.50
CA ASN A 133 23.36 -9.77 20.92
C ASN A 133 22.87 -9.99 19.48
N ALA A 134 23.47 -10.98 18.80
CA ALA A 134 23.10 -11.33 17.43
C ALA A 134 21.64 -11.83 17.30
N GLU A 135 21.09 -12.48 18.33
CA GLU A 135 19.71 -12.99 18.31
C GLU A 135 18.70 -11.85 18.24
N LYS A 136 18.91 -10.77 19.01
CA LYS A 136 18.08 -9.57 18.95
C LYS A 136 18.13 -8.92 17.58
N ALA A 137 19.31 -8.83 16.96
CA ALA A 137 19.43 -8.35 15.59
C ALA A 137 18.65 -9.22 14.58
N VAL A 138 18.65 -10.55 14.75
CA VAL A 138 17.84 -11.46 13.94
C VAL A 138 16.35 -11.20 14.12
N GLU A 139 15.88 -10.96 15.34
CA GLU A 139 14.47 -10.57 15.59
C GLU A 139 14.11 -9.30 14.81
N ILE A 140 14.98 -8.28 14.80
CA ILE A 140 14.76 -7.05 14.02
C ILE A 140 14.70 -7.34 12.52
N PHE A 141 15.62 -8.15 11.99
CA PHE A 141 15.62 -8.50 10.58
C PHE A 141 14.40 -9.33 10.16
N GLU A 142 13.95 -10.28 10.97
CA GLU A 142 12.73 -11.06 10.69
C GLU A 142 11.49 -10.16 10.69
N ARG A 143 11.35 -9.23 11.64
CA ARG A 143 10.30 -8.19 11.61
C ARG A 143 10.38 -7.34 10.33
N ALA A 144 11.58 -6.97 9.92
CA ALA A 144 11.79 -6.15 8.73
C ALA A 144 11.33 -6.86 7.45
N VAL A 145 11.68 -8.15 7.28
CA VAL A 145 11.31 -8.92 6.08
C VAL A 145 9.84 -9.33 6.09
N GLU A 146 9.19 -9.42 7.24
CA GLU A 146 7.73 -9.55 7.33
C GLU A 146 7.03 -8.27 6.87
N SER A 147 7.57 -7.11 7.27
CA SER A 147 7.02 -5.81 6.91
C SER A 147 7.26 -5.45 5.43
N THR A 148 8.47 -5.73 4.91
CA THR A 148 8.90 -5.32 3.56
C THR A 148 9.65 -6.43 2.80
N PRO A 149 8.98 -7.57 2.52
CA PRO A 149 9.62 -8.76 1.96
C PRO A 149 10.20 -8.58 0.55
N PHE A 150 9.83 -7.53 -0.17
CA PHE A 150 10.24 -7.32 -1.57
C PHE A 150 11.40 -6.33 -1.73
N SER A 151 12.00 -5.86 -0.64
CA SER A 151 13.18 -4.99 -0.69
C SER A 151 14.47 -5.79 -0.93
N VAL A 152 15.08 -5.64 -2.11
CA VAL A 152 16.38 -6.26 -2.44
C VAL A 152 17.45 -5.83 -1.43
N GLY A 153 17.50 -4.53 -1.09
CA GLY A 153 18.48 -3.99 -0.16
C GLY A 153 18.39 -4.63 1.23
N LEU A 154 17.18 -4.84 1.73
CA LEU A 154 16.96 -5.50 3.02
C LEU A 154 17.48 -6.94 3.05
N TRP A 155 17.19 -7.73 2.02
CA TRP A 155 17.70 -9.11 1.92
C TRP A 155 19.22 -9.16 1.80
N VAL A 156 19.81 -8.22 1.08
CA VAL A 156 21.27 -8.06 0.96
C VAL A 156 21.88 -7.79 2.32
N ASP A 157 21.31 -6.87 3.10
CA ASP A 157 21.79 -6.55 4.45
C ASP A 157 21.63 -7.72 5.40
N TYR A 158 20.46 -8.38 5.40
CA TYR A 158 20.21 -9.50 6.29
C TYR A 158 21.10 -10.71 5.96
N CYS A 159 21.26 -11.06 4.68
CA CYS A 159 22.17 -12.14 4.30
C CYS A 159 23.63 -11.78 4.59
N THR A 160 24.02 -10.50 4.50
CA THR A 160 25.36 -10.06 4.89
C THR A 160 25.60 -10.24 6.38
N PHE A 161 24.62 -9.87 7.21
CA PHE A 161 24.68 -10.10 8.64
C PHE A 161 24.76 -11.60 8.95
N ALA A 162 23.90 -12.42 8.34
CA ALA A 162 23.90 -13.87 8.54
C ALA A 162 25.24 -14.53 8.17
N VAL A 163 25.87 -14.12 7.05
CA VAL A 163 27.20 -14.64 6.67
C VAL A 163 28.26 -14.34 7.72
N SER A 164 28.16 -13.21 8.43
CA SER A 164 29.12 -12.81 9.46
C SER A 164 28.80 -13.36 10.85
N SER A 165 27.53 -13.69 11.12
CA SER A 165 27.05 -13.96 12.48
C SER A 165 26.53 -15.37 12.71
N PHE A 166 26.13 -16.11 11.67
CA PHE A 166 25.58 -17.45 11.81
C PHE A 166 26.69 -18.50 11.74
N GLU A 167 26.60 -19.52 12.60
CA GLU A 167 27.57 -20.61 12.63
C GLU A 167 27.27 -21.68 11.57
N ASP A 168 25.99 -21.98 11.30
CA ASP A 168 25.59 -23.03 10.37
C ASP A 168 25.43 -22.51 8.92
N PRO A 169 26.25 -23.00 7.96
CA PRO A 169 26.09 -22.68 6.55
C PRO A 169 24.74 -23.06 5.95
N PHE A 170 24.02 -24.04 6.53
CA PHE A 170 22.68 -24.41 6.07
C PHE A 170 21.65 -23.30 6.32
N ASP A 171 21.71 -22.64 7.48
CA ASP A 171 20.83 -21.53 7.81
C ASP A 171 21.06 -20.34 6.87
N ILE A 172 22.31 -20.06 6.53
CA ILE A 172 22.68 -19.02 5.56
C ILE A 172 22.10 -19.34 4.18
N ARG A 173 22.23 -20.59 3.71
CA ARG A 173 21.65 -21.03 2.41
C ARG A 173 20.13 -20.95 2.41
N ARG A 174 19.48 -21.35 3.50
CA ARG A 174 18.03 -21.23 3.67
C ARG A 174 17.61 -19.77 3.54
N LEU A 175 18.37 -18.86 4.14
CA LEU A 175 18.08 -17.43 4.10
C LEU A 175 18.25 -16.83 2.69
N PHE A 176 19.36 -17.13 2.00
CA PHE A 176 19.53 -16.74 0.60
C PHE A 176 18.39 -17.28 -0.29
N THR A 177 18.02 -18.54 -0.12
CA THR A 177 16.92 -19.17 -0.87
C THR A 177 15.58 -18.46 -0.60
N LYS A 178 15.28 -18.13 0.68
CA LYS A 178 14.09 -17.35 1.07
C LYS A 178 14.07 -16.00 0.37
N GLY A 179 15.18 -15.24 0.44
CA GLY A 179 15.31 -13.94 -0.20
C GLY A 179 15.14 -14.01 -1.72
N ILE A 180 15.86 -14.90 -2.39
CA ILE A 180 15.75 -15.09 -3.85
C ILE A 180 14.34 -15.49 -4.27
N SER A 181 13.60 -16.26 -3.46
CA SER A 181 12.21 -16.62 -3.80
C SER A 181 11.26 -15.43 -3.87
N LEU A 182 11.56 -14.35 -3.13
CA LEU A 182 10.78 -13.12 -3.02
C LEU A 182 11.27 -12.06 -3.99
N VAL A 183 12.59 -11.79 -4.02
CA VAL A 183 13.17 -10.70 -4.83
C VAL A 183 13.86 -11.15 -6.10
N GLY A 184 13.92 -12.45 -6.40
CA GLY A 184 14.65 -12.98 -7.56
C GLY A 184 14.09 -12.58 -8.94
N LYS A 185 12.91 -11.95 -8.99
CA LYS A 185 12.33 -11.34 -10.20
C LYS A 185 12.53 -9.81 -10.27
N ASP A 186 13.31 -9.24 -9.36
CA ASP A 186 13.74 -7.85 -9.42
C ASP A 186 14.97 -7.72 -10.34
N TYR A 187 14.97 -6.74 -11.25
CA TYR A 187 16.06 -6.53 -12.20
C TYR A 187 17.41 -6.21 -11.50
N PHE A 188 17.38 -5.66 -10.30
CA PHE A 188 18.52 -5.34 -9.45
C PHE A 188 18.86 -6.43 -8.43
N CYS A 189 18.17 -7.59 -8.41
CA CYS A 189 18.50 -8.69 -7.49
C CYS A 189 19.91 -9.29 -7.67
N HIS A 190 20.62 -8.90 -8.74
CA HIS A 190 22.03 -9.26 -8.97
C HIS A 190 22.93 -8.96 -7.75
N VAL A 191 22.65 -7.93 -6.95
CA VAL A 191 23.43 -7.65 -5.74
C VAL A 191 23.31 -8.76 -4.68
N LEU A 192 22.17 -9.44 -4.62
CA LEU A 192 21.95 -10.58 -3.73
C LEU A 192 22.56 -11.85 -4.32
N TRP A 193 22.42 -12.06 -5.63
CA TRP A 193 23.08 -13.17 -6.33
C TRP A 193 24.60 -13.11 -6.21
N ASP A 194 25.21 -11.93 -6.37
CA ASP A 194 26.65 -11.75 -6.20
C ASP A 194 27.12 -12.19 -4.80
N LYS A 195 26.39 -11.78 -3.75
CA LYS A 195 26.68 -12.21 -2.37
C LYS A 195 26.49 -13.71 -2.19
N TYR A 196 25.45 -14.28 -2.77
CA TYR A 196 25.19 -15.71 -2.65
C TYR A 196 26.29 -16.54 -3.34
N MET A 197 26.68 -16.14 -4.56
CA MET A 197 27.80 -16.76 -5.28
C MET A 197 29.12 -16.62 -4.52
N SER A 198 29.42 -15.44 -3.96
CA SER A 198 30.62 -15.23 -3.14
C SER A 198 30.63 -16.10 -1.89
N PHE A 199 29.48 -16.31 -1.26
CA PHE A 199 29.35 -17.21 -0.11
C PHE A 199 29.58 -18.67 -0.50
N GLU A 200 28.95 -19.19 -1.56
CA GLU A 200 29.18 -20.60 -1.94
C GLU A 200 30.61 -20.84 -2.44
N PHE A 201 31.22 -19.83 -3.06
CA PHE A 201 32.64 -19.85 -3.41
C PHE A 201 33.54 -19.92 -2.17
N SER A 202 33.30 -19.12 -1.13
CA SER A 202 34.10 -19.15 0.10
C SER A 202 33.90 -20.43 0.92
N GLN A 203 32.78 -21.13 0.75
CA GLN A 203 32.49 -22.42 1.36
C GLN A 203 33.04 -23.61 0.55
N GLU A 204 33.64 -23.37 -0.62
CA GLU A 204 34.15 -24.38 -1.56
C GLU A 204 33.09 -25.44 -1.94
N LYS A 205 31.80 -25.06 -1.91
CA LYS A 205 30.69 -25.96 -2.27
C LYS A 205 30.32 -25.79 -3.74
N TRP A 206 31.12 -26.41 -4.60
CA TRP A 206 30.98 -26.35 -6.07
C TRP A 206 29.60 -26.74 -6.59
N GLY A 207 28.90 -27.65 -5.93
CA GLY A 207 27.58 -28.13 -6.35
C GLY A 207 26.51 -27.05 -6.17
N PHE A 208 26.48 -26.43 -5.00
CA PHE A 208 25.59 -25.30 -4.76
C PHE A 208 25.94 -24.11 -5.66
N LEU A 209 27.23 -23.83 -5.86
CA LEU A 209 27.65 -22.77 -6.77
C LEU A 209 27.18 -23.01 -8.21
N THR A 210 27.30 -24.25 -8.70
CA THR A 210 26.81 -24.68 -10.02
C THR A 210 25.30 -24.50 -10.14
N LEU A 211 24.55 -24.89 -9.10
CA LEU A 211 23.11 -24.66 -9.03
C LEU A 211 22.75 -23.16 -9.07
N VAL A 212 23.46 -22.34 -8.30
CA VAL A 212 23.24 -20.89 -8.22
C VAL A 212 23.50 -20.21 -9.57
N TYR A 213 24.56 -20.61 -10.30
CA TYR A 213 24.83 -20.04 -11.62
C TYR A 213 23.67 -20.23 -12.60
N VAL A 214 23.13 -21.45 -12.71
CA VAL A 214 21.97 -21.70 -13.61
C VAL A 214 20.70 -20.99 -13.12
N GLN A 215 20.48 -20.93 -11.80
CA GLN A 215 19.31 -20.24 -11.27
C GLN A 215 19.34 -18.74 -11.54
N ALA A 216 20.51 -18.10 -11.50
CA ALA A 216 20.67 -16.68 -11.80
C ALA A 216 20.36 -16.33 -13.27
N LEU A 217 20.33 -17.31 -14.18
CA LEU A 217 19.96 -17.13 -15.59
C LEU A 217 18.45 -17.21 -15.84
N ARG A 218 17.63 -17.54 -14.83
CA ARG A 218 16.18 -17.76 -15.02
C ARG A 218 15.38 -16.50 -15.31
N PHE A 219 15.87 -15.34 -14.87
CA PHE A 219 15.15 -14.08 -14.96
C PHE A 219 16.10 -12.93 -15.35
N PRO A 220 15.65 -11.92 -16.11
CA PRO A 220 16.46 -10.76 -16.42
C PRO A 220 17.01 -10.06 -15.18
N THR A 221 18.32 -9.82 -15.18
CA THR A 221 18.97 -8.98 -14.18
C THR A 221 20.00 -8.08 -14.85
N LYS A 222 20.36 -6.97 -14.22
CA LYS A 222 21.38 -6.05 -14.74
C LYS A 222 22.73 -6.73 -15.07
N LYS A 223 23.05 -7.86 -14.43
CA LYS A 223 24.30 -8.63 -14.65
C LYS A 223 24.07 -9.95 -15.41
N LEU A 224 22.92 -10.14 -16.05
CA LEU A 224 22.55 -11.40 -16.74
C LEU A 224 23.66 -11.89 -17.68
N HIS A 225 24.14 -11.05 -18.60
CA HIS A 225 25.21 -11.42 -19.53
C HIS A 225 26.50 -11.83 -18.81
N LYS A 226 26.87 -11.14 -17.73
CA LYS A 226 28.06 -11.51 -16.93
C LYS A 226 27.88 -12.87 -16.26
N TYR A 227 26.69 -13.18 -15.75
CA TYR A 227 26.40 -14.50 -15.19
C TYR A 227 26.46 -15.58 -16.26
N TYR A 228 25.99 -15.31 -17.47
CA TYR A 228 26.07 -16.26 -18.57
C TYR A 228 27.51 -16.50 -19.04
N GLU A 229 28.35 -15.46 -19.11
CA GLU A 229 29.78 -15.64 -19.40
C GLU A 229 30.48 -16.49 -18.33
N ASN A 230 30.18 -16.27 -17.05
CA ASN A 230 30.73 -17.09 -15.96
C ASN A 230 30.21 -18.53 -16.02
N PHE A 231 28.93 -18.72 -16.35
CA PHE A 231 28.33 -20.03 -16.57
C PHE A 231 29.03 -20.77 -17.72
N LYS A 232 29.26 -20.12 -18.87
CA LYS A 232 29.99 -20.72 -20.00
C LYS A 232 31.41 -21.14 -19.60
N LYS A 233 32.13 -20.31 -18.86
CA LYS A 233 33.47 -20.64 -18.33
C LYS A 233 33.43 -21.86 -17.40
N LEU A 234 32.42 -21.96 -16.55
CA LEU A 234 32.23 -23.13 -15.69
C LEU A 234 31.97 -24.39 -16.54
N VAL A 235 31.10 -24.29 -17.55
CA VAL A 235 30.80 -25.40 -18.47
C VAL A 235 32.05 -25.86 -19.21
N THR A 236 32.87 -24.94 -19.74
CA THR A 236 34.12 -25.31 -20.42
C THR A 236 35.11 -26.00 -19.49
N ASN A 237 35.27 -25.50 -18.27
CA ASN A 237 36.16 -26.12 -17.29
C ASN A 237 35.69 -27.54 -16.90
N LEU A 238 34.37 -27.73 -16.72
CA LEU A 238 33.79 -29.05 -16.43
C LEU A 238 33.91 -29.99 -17.64
N GLU A 239 33.78 -29.47 -18.86
CA GLU A 239 33.96 -30.23 -20.09
C GLU A 239 35.41 -30.73 -20.22
N GLU A 240 36.40 -29.87 -19.99
CA GLU A 240 37.81 -30.25 -19.95
C GLU A 240 38.09 -31.31 -18.88
N GLU A 241 37.59 -31.11 -17.65
CA GLU A 241 37.76 -32.06 -16.54
C GLU A 241 37.17 -33.44 -16.85
N ILE A 242 35.95 -33.50 -17.41
CA ILE A 242 35.25 -34.76 -17.72
C ILE A 242 35.85 -35.45 -18.95
N LEU A 243 36.26 -34.70 -19.98
CA LEU A 243 36.88 -35.26 -21.19
C LEU A 243 38.26 -35.87 -20.90
N HIS A 244 39.01 -35.35 -19.92
CA HIS A 244 40.23 -36.01 -19.44
C HIS A 244 39.98 -37.38 -18.80
N LEU A 245 38.75 -37.66 -18.37
CA LEU A 245 38.36 -38.90 -17.68
C LEU A 245 37.66 -39.92 -18.59
N THR A 246 37.28 -39.54 -19.81
CA THR A 246 36.49 -40.39 -20.73
C THR A 246 37.19 -40.54 -22.08
N ASP A 247 37.84 -41.70 -22.29
CA ASP A 247 38.72 -41.93 -23.46
C ASP A 247 37.95 -42.25 -24.76
N ASP A 248 36.71 -42.74 -24.72
CA ASP A 248 36.00 -43.17 -25.93
C ASP A 248 34.48 -43.08 -25.76
N SER A 249 33.80 -42.27 -26.59
CA SER A 249 32.38 -42.39 -27.03
C SER A 249 31.73 -41.03 -27.33
N ARG A 250 32.31 -40.26 -28.25
CA ARG A 250 31.83 -38.91 -28.60
C ARG A 250 30.56 -38.88 -29.45
N GLU A 251 30.22 -39.94 -30.20
CA GLU A 251 29.24 -39.84 -31.30
C GLU A 251 27.88 -40.50 -31.03
N VAL A 252 27.78 -41.45 -30.10
CA VAL A 252 26.56 -42.27 -29.93
C VAL A 252 25.50 -41.60 -29.02
N GLN A 253 25.90 -40.73 -28.09
CA GLN A 253 25.00 -40.14 -27.08
C GLN A 253 24.35 -38.80 -27.50
N LEU A 254 24.89 -38.11 -28.50
CA LEU A 254 24.37 -36.81 -28.99
C LEU A 254 23.01 -36.92 -29.70
N LYS A 255 22.63 -38.09 -30.21
CA LYS A 255 21.32 -38.31 -30.87
C LYS A 255 20.16 -38.49 -29.89
N GLU A 256 20.38 -39.12 -28.74
CA GLU A 256 19.32 -39.38 -27.74
C GLU A 256 18.90 -38.12 -26.94
N LEU A 257 19.71 -37.06 -26.94
CA LEU A 257 19.43 -35.80 -26.23
C LEU A 257 18.55 -34.82 -27.02
N SER A 258 18.31 -35.08 -28.31
CA SER A 258 17.49 -34.21 -29.17
C SER A 258 16.00 -34.21 -28.82
N ASP A 259 15.54 -35.17 -28.01
CA ASP A 259 14.15 -35.29 -27.56
C ASP A 259 13.81 -34.50 -26.28
N ALA A 260 14.79 -33.82 -25.65
CA ALA A 260 14.56 -33.08 -24.41
C ALA A 260 14.30 -31.58 -24.65
N THR A 261 13.25 -31.23 -25.39
CA THR A 261 12.80 -29.83 -25.61
C THR A 261 12.17 -29.16 -24.36
N VAL A 262 12.30 -29.79 -23.19
CA VAL A 262 11.57 -29.42 -21.97
C VAL A 262 12.42 -28.52 -21.08
N VAL A 263 11.83 -27.38 -20.66
CA VAL A 263 12.41 -26.52 -19.61
C VAL A 263 12.46 -27.31 -18.32
N LEU A 264 13.66 -27.54 -17.80
CA LEU A 264 13.84 -28.27 -16.55
C LEU A 264 13.27 -27.48 -15.36
N SER A 265 12.51 -28.19 -14.52
CA SER A 265 12.07 -27.70 -13.21
C SER A 265 13.25 -27.55 -12.25
N ASN A 266 13.08 -26.79 -11.16
CA ASN A 266 14.13 -26.60 -10.15
C ASN A 266 14.63 -27.93 -9.55
N LYS A 267 13.75 -28.92 -9.41
CA LYS A 267 14.11 -30.26 -8.90
C LYS A 267 14.95 -31.03 -9.90
N GLU A 268 14.62 -30.94 -11.18
CA GLU A 268 15.38 -31.59 -12.25
C GLU A 268 16.75 -30.93 -12.43
N ILE A 269 16.84 -29.60 -12.35
CA ILE A 269 18.13 -28.89 -12.37
C ILE A 269 18.99 -29.33 -11.18
N ALA A 270 18.41 -29.41 -9.97
CA ALA A 270 19.13 -29.87 -8.80
C ALA A 270 19.62 -31.32 -8.94
N GLN A 271 18.83 -32.20 -9.58
CA GLN A 271 19.26 -33.56 -9.89
C GLN A 271 20.40 -33.58 -10.92
N VAL A 272 20.30 -32.81 -12.00
CA VAL A 272 21.37 -32.69 -13.00
C VAL A 272 22.68 -32.21 -12.35
N VAL A 273 22.60 -31.23 -11.44
CA VAL A 273 23.77 -30.76 -10.70
C VAL A 273 24.32 -31.84 -9.76
N LYS A 274 23.46 -32.64 -9.13
CA LYS A 274 23.89 -33.77 -8.30
C LYS A 274 24.62 -34.84 -9.13
N ASP A 275 24.07 -35.18 -10.30
CA ASP A 275 24.65 -36.16 -11.23
C ASP A 275 25.99 -35.67 -11.80
N LEU A 276 26.16 -34.36 -12.00
CA LEU A 276 27.42 -33.74 -12.41
C LEU A 276 28.55 -33.94 -11.39
N GLN A 277 28.19 -33.99 -10.11
CA GLN A 277 29.13 -34.15 -9.00
C GLN A 277 29.39 -35.61 -8.62
N ASP A 278 28.69 -36.57 -9.23
CA ASP A 278 28.85 -37.99 -8.91
C ASP A 278 30.18 -38.51 -9.49
N PRO A 279 31.17 -38.90 -8.65
CA PRO A 279 32.46 -39.36 -9.13
C PRO A 279 32.44 -40.80 -9.68
N SER A 280 31.33 -41.53 -9.56
CA SER A 280 31.27 -42.96 -9.83
C SER A 280 31.14 -43.35 -11.31
N ASP A 281 30.57 -42.48 -12.16
CA ASP A 281 30.31 -42.78 -13.58
C ASP A 281 30.55 -41.56 -14.49
N GLY A 282 31.63 -41.61 -15.28
CA GLY A 282 31.97 -40.57 -16.25
C GLY A 282 30.92 -40.38 -17.36
N SER A 283 30.19 -41.44 -17.76
CA SER A 283 29.11 -41.32 -18.75
C SER A 283 27.89 -40.61 -18.18
N VAL A 284 27.57 -40.80 -16.90
CA VAL A 284 26.49 -40.07 -16.22
C VAL A 284 26.84 -38.58 -16.10
N ARG A 285 28.07 -38.26 -15.68
CA ARG A 285 28.55 -36.87 -15.61
C ARG A 285 28.50 -36.19 -16.97
N LEU A 286 28.92 -36.87 -18.04
CA LEU A 286 28.88 -36.32 -19.39
C LEU A 286 27.44 -36.02 -19.87
N LYS A 287 26.50 -36.94 -19.63
CA LYS A 287 25.07 -36.70 -19.92
C LYS A 287 24.51 -35.53 -19.10
N ALA A 288 24.88 -35.44 -17.83
CA ALA A 288 24.47 -34.35 -16.94
C ALA A 288 25.05 -33.00 -17.40
N LEU A 289 26.30 -32.97 -17.88
CA LEU A 289 26.94 -31.77 -18.45
C LEU A 289 26.19 -31.24 -19.67
N TYR A 290 25.83 -32.11 -20.62
CA TYR A 290 25.05 -31.69 -21.78
C TYR A 290 23.68 -31.13 -21.39
N ARG A 291 22.98 -31.78 -20.45
CA ARG A 291 21.70 -31.28 -19.92
C ARG A 291 21.85 -29.94 -19.20
N TYR A 292 22.91 -29.78 -18.42
CA TYR A 292 23.21 -28.54 -17.70
C TYR A 292 23.50 -27.38 -18.66
N ARG A 293 24.36 -27.61 -19.67
CA ARG A 293 24.65 -26.65 -20.75
C ARG A 293 23.39 -26.23 -21.48
N TYR A 294 22.63 -27.21 -21.98
CA TYR A 294 21.38 -26.96 -22.71
C TYR A 294 20.38 -26.16 -21.85
N CYS A 295 20.20 -26.53 -20.59
CA CYS A 295 19.30 -25.83 -19.68
C CYS A 295 19.74 -24.38 -19.44
N GLY A 296 21.03 -24.13 -19.20
CA GLY A 296 21.55 -22.79 -19.00
C GLY A 296 21.39 -21.91 -20.23
N ASP A 297 21.68 -22.45 -21.42
CA ASP A 297 21.52 -21.73 -22.70
C ASP A 297 20.04 -21.38 -22.95
N GLN A 298 19.11 -22.31 -22.69
CA GLN A 298 17.67 -22.08 -22.83
C GLN A 298 17.15 -21.02 -21.86
N LEU A 299 17.56 -21.08 -20.58
CA LEU A 299 17.16 -20.10 -19.58
C LEU A 299 17.68 -18.71 -19.93
N TYR A 300 18.95 -18.61 -20.33
CA TYR A 300 19.57 -17.37 -20.77
C TYR A 300 18.85 -16.77 -21.99
N GLN A 301 18.55 -17.57 -23.03
CA GLN A 301 17.83 -17.09 -24.21
C GLN A 301 16.45 -16.52 -23.85
N LYS A 302 15.71 -17.20 -22.97
CA LYS A 302 14.40 -16.70 -22.48
C LYS A 302 14.54 -15.42 -21.67
N ALA A 303 15.57 -15.33 -20.82
CA ALA A 303 15.85 -14.13 -20.06
C ALA A 303 16.21 -12.96 -20.98
N CYS A 304 17.03 -13.14 -22.02
CA CYS A 304 17.34 -12.09 -22.99
C CYS A 304 16.09 -11.59 -23.74
N GLN A 305 15.21 -12.50 -24.20
CA GLN A 305 13.96 -12.12 -24.86
C GLN A 305 13.03 -11.28 -23.96
N LEU A 306 13.05 -11.56 -22.64
CA LEU A 306 12.30 -10.77 -21.68
C LEU A 306 13.00 -9.43 -21.37
N GLU A 307 14.32 -9.44 -21.22
CA GLU A 307 15.15 -8.26 -20.99
C GLU A 307 14.93 -7.20 -22.07
N GLU A 308 14.91 -7.59 -23.35
CA GLU A 308 14.63 -6.69 -24.47
C GLU A 308 13.29 -5.94 -24.32
N LYS A 309 12.28 -6.60 -23.76
CA LYS A 309 10.95 -6.02 -23.56
C LYS A 309 10.88 -5.09 -22.35
N ILE A 310 11.68 -5.34 -21.31
CA ILE A 310 11.60 -4.58 -20.05
C ILE A 310 12.67 -3.52 -19.89
N LYS A 311 13.76 -3.57 -20.68
CA LYS A 311 14.93 -2.72 -20.53
C LYS A 311 14.61 -1.23 -20.52
N SER A 312 13.67 -0.79 -21.38
CA SER A 312 13.24 0.61 -21.43
C SER A 312 12.53 1.04 -20.15
N PHE A 313 11.66 0.19 -19.58
CA PHE A 313 11.00 0.48 -18.32
C PHE A 313 12.02 0.57 -17.18
N GLU A 314 12.95 -0.39 -17.12
CA GLU A 314 13.98 -0.48 -16.10
C GLU A 314 14.97 0.68 -16.13
N SER A 315 15.33 1.19 -17.33
CA SER A 315 16.22 2.34 -17.46
C SER A 315 15.59 3.65 -17.01
N ASN A 316 14.26 3.75 -17.09
CA ASN A 316 13.50 4.96 -16.76
C ASN A 316 13.17 5.04 -15.26
N ILE A 317 13.43 4.00 -14.47
CA ILE A 317 13.25 4.01 -13.01
C ILE A 317 14.53 4.55 -12.35
N GLN A 318 14.49 5.81 -11.90
CA GLN A 318 15.60 6.41 -11.16
C GLN A 318 15.48 6.07 -9.68
N ARG A 319 14.30 6.27 -9.09
CA ARG A 319 14.08 6.03 -7.66
C ARG A 319 13.67 4.58 -7.38
N ARG A 320 14.51 3.86 -6.62
CA ARG A 320 14.32 2.44 -6.28
C ARG A 320 14.10 2.16 -4.80
N TYR A 321 14.07 3.20 -4.00
CA TYR A 321 13.87 3.13 -2.56
C TYR A 321 12.89 4.22 -2.14
N PHE A 322 12.23 4.00 -1.00
CA PHE A 322 11.26 4.94 -0.49
C PHE A 322 11.91 6.28 -0.13
N GLN A 323 11.28 7.36 -0.57
CA GLN A 323 11.56 8.74 -0.16
C GLN A 323 10.23 9.49 -0.07
N ALA A 324 10.15 10.48 0.83
CA ALA A 324 8.94 11.28 1.01
C ALA A 324 8.68 12.29 -0.13
N THR A 325 9.71 12.65 -0.89
CA THR A 325 9.57 13.59 -2.00
C THR A 325 8.65 13.03 -3.10
N PRO A 326 7.82 13.84 -3.75
CA PRO A 326 7.06 13.38 -4.91
C PRO A 326 7.99 12.87 -6.02
N LEU A 327 7.54 11.84 -6.74
CA LEU A 327 8.10 11.35 -7.99
C LEU A 327 7.72 12.29 -9.14
N ASP A 328 8.55 12.27 -10.19
CA ASP A 328 8.25 12.98 -11.42
C ASP A 328 7.10 12.29 -12.19
N ASN A 329 6.31 13.07 -12.91
CA ASN A 329 5.17 12.58 -13.68
C ASN A 329 5.60 11.54 -14.73
N ASP A 330 6.80 11.69 -15.30
CA ASP A 330 7.31 10.73 -16.29
C ASP A 330 7.73 9.40 -15.65
N GLU A 331 8.22 9.41 -14.40
CA GLU A 331 8.46 8.17 -13.63
C GLU A 331 7.13 7.47 -13.28
N LEU A 332 6.10 8.23 -12.87
CA LEU A 332 4.76 7.67 -12.59
C LEU A 332 4.14 7.03 -13.84
N LYS A 333 4.18 7.73 -14.98
CA LYS A 333 3.73 7.17 -16.28
C LYS A 333 4.50 5.90 -16.65
N ASN A 334 5.82 5.89 -16.44
CA ASN A 334 6.64 4.71 -16.70
C ASN A 334 6.20 3.52 -15.84
N TRP A 335 5.87 3.73 -14.56
CA TRP A 335 5.31 2.67 -13.71
C TRP A 335 3.97 2.16 -14.21
N HIS A 336 3.04 3.04 -14.60
CA HIS A 336 1.77 2.61 -15.19
C HIS A 336 1.98 1.77 -16.45
N HIS A 337 2.84 2.20 -17.38
CA HIS A 337 3.14 1.44 -18.60
C HIS A 337 3.81 0.10 -18.30
N TYR A 338 4.68 0.04 -17.29
CA TYR A 338 5.32 -1.21 -16.91
C TYR A 338 4.31 -2.18 -16.28
N LEU A 339 3.41 -1.69 -15.42
CA LEU A 339 2.31 -2.49 -14.87
C LEU A 339 1.36 -2.95 -15.98
N ASP A 340 0.96 -2.08 -16.92
CA ASP A 340 0.14 -2.45 -18.09
C ASP A 340 0.75 -3.63 -18.87
N PHE A 341 2.08 -3.60 -19.03
CA PHE A 341 2.80 -4.64 -19.73
C PHE A 341 2.78 -5.97 -18.98
N VAL A 342 3.00 -5.95 -17.66
CA VAL A 342 3.06 -7.16 -16.84
C VAL A 342 1.68 -7.76 -16.54
N GLU A 343 0.64 -6.94 -16.39
CA GLU A 343 -0.73 -7.42 -16.19
C GLU A 343 -1.26 -8.25 -17.37
N LYS A 344 -0.75 -7.99 -18.58
CA LYS A 344 -1.06 -8.73 -19.80
C LYS A 344 -0.31 -10.05 -19.90
N GLN A 345 0.65 -10.32 -19.03
CA GLN A 345 1.38 -11.59 -18.98
C GLN A 345 0.63 -12.62 -18.15
N ASP A 346 0.93 -13.90 -18.36
CA ASP A 346 0.34 -15.01 -17.60
C ASP A 346 1.08 -15.30 -16.27
N ASP A 347 2.12 -14.54 -15.93
CA ASP A 347 2.91 -14.74 -14.72
C ASP A 347 2.38 -13.88 -13.55
N PHE A 348 1.38 -14.40 -12.84
CA PHE A 348 0.80 -13.74 -11.67
C PHE A 348 1.81 -13.48 -10.54
N ASP A 349 2.77 -14.37 -10.32
CA ASP A 349 3.81 -14.21 -9.29
C ASP A 349 4.75 -13.05 -9.65
N TRP A 350 5.06 -12.86 -10.94
CA TRP A 350 5.81 -11.69 -11.38
C TRP A 350 5.02 -10.40 -11.24
N ALA A 351 3.75 -10.39 -11.65
CA ALA A 351 2.88 -9.22 -11.48
C ALA A 351 2.81 -8.76 -10.03
N LEU A 352 2.59 -9.70 -9.10
CA LEU A 352 2.62 -9.41 -7.66
C LEU A 352 3.94 -8.78 -7.22
N LYS A 353 5.06 -9.38 -7.58
CA LYS A 353 6.39 -8.87 -7.21
C LYS A 353 6.68 -7.49 -7.79
N LEU A 354 6.22 -7.23 -9.02
CA LEU A 354 6.38 -5.92 -9.64
C LEU A 354 5.51 -4.86 -8.96
N TYR A 355 4.28 -5.20 -8.57
CA TYR A 355 3.42 -4.33 -7.78
C TYR A 355 4.06 -3.95 -6.45
N GLU A 356 4.52 -4.95 -5.68
CA GLU A 356 5.16 -4.72 -4.39
C GLU A 356 6.43 -3.88 -4.53
N ARG A 357 7.19 -4.07 -5.62
CA ARG A 357 8.35 -3.25 -5.96
C ARG A 357 7.96 -1.82 -6.33
N CYS A 358 6.91 -1.63 -7.13
CA CYS A 358 6.40 -0.31 -7.50
C CYS A 358 6.00 0.49 -6.27
N LEU A 359 5.35 -0.16 -5.30
CA LEU A 359 4.92 0.44 -4.04
C LEU A 359 6.09 0.88 -3.16
N ILE A 360 7.32 0.38 -3.34
CA ILE A 360 8.49 0.89 -2.62
C ILE A 360 8.70 2.39 -2.90
N SER A 361 8.53 2.83 -4.14
CA SER A 361 8.66 4.24 -4.51
C SER A 361 7.31 4.98 -4.54
N CYS A 362 6.23 4.25 -4.82
CA CYS A 362 4.91 4.84 -5.08
C CYS A 362 3.91 4.66 -3.92
N ALA A 363 4.36 4.34 -2.70
CA ALA A 363 3.45 4.08 -1.57
C ALA A 363 2.51 5.23 -1.23
N ASN A 364 2.92 6.48 -1.51
CA ASN A 364 2.13 7.68 -1.20
C ASN A 364 1.08 8.00 -2.26
N TYR A 365 0.97 7.18 -3.31
CA TYR A 365 0.12 7.39 -4.48
C TYR A 365 -1.04 6.37 -4.46
N PRO A 366 -2.26 6.78 -4.05
CA PRO A 366 -3.41 5.89 -3.92
C PRO A 366 -3.74 5.11 -5.19
N GLU A 367 -3.50 5.70 -6.37
CA GLU A 367 -3.82 5.12 -7.66
C GLU A 367 -3.11 3.77 -7.89
N PHE A 368 -1.88 3.60 -7.39
CA PHE A 368 -1.17 2.31 -7.50
C PHE A 368 -1.74 1.25 -6.56
N TRP A 369 -2.18 1.65 -5.36
CA TRP A 369 -2.86 0.75 -4.43
C TRP A 369 -4.21 0.29 -4.95
N ILE A 370 -5.00 1.21 -5.51
CA ILE A 370 -6.31 0.93 -6.11
C ILE A 370 -6.13 -0.07 -7.26
N ARG A 371 -5.23 0.26 -8.20
CA ARG A 371 -4.91 -0.62 -9.34
C ARG A 371 -4.42 -2.00 -8.88
N TYR A 372 -3.58 -2.04 -7.84
CA TYR A 372 -3.08 -3.28 -7.27
C TYR A 372 -4.19 -4.17 -6.71
N VAL A 373 -5.12 -3.59 -5.94
CA VAL A 373 -6.26 -4.29 -5.35
C VAL A 373 -7.18 -4.83 -6.45
N ASP A 374 -7.51 -4.02 -7.46
CA ASP A 374 -8.35 -4.43 -8.58
C ASP A 374 -7.71 -5.57 -9.40
N PHE A 375 -6.42 -5.46 -9.71
CA PHE A 375 -5.70 -6.53 -10.39
C PHE A 375 -5.68 -7.83 -9.57
N MET A 376 -5.45 -7.73 -8.26
CA MET A 376 -5.44 -8.90 -7.38
C MET A 376 -6.83 -9.55 -7.29
N GLU A 377 -7.90 -8.76 -7.18
CA GLU A 377 -9.27 -9.28 -7.16
C GLU A 377 -9.64 -9.97 -8.48
N THR A 378 -9.37 -9.34 -9.63
CA THR A 378 -9.70 -9.90 -10.96
C THR A 378 -9.00 -11.22 -11.26
N ARG A 379 -7.79 -11.43 -10.70
CA ARG A 379 -7.04 -12.68 -10.79
C ARG A 379 -7.42 -13.71 -9.71
N GLY A 380 -8.44 -13.44 -8.89
CA GLY A 380 -8.92 -14.33 -7.83
C GLY A 380 -8.10 -14.29 -6.53
N GLY A 381 -7.19 -13.33 -6.40
CA GLY A 381 -6.32 -13.09 -5.25
C GLY A 381 -6.92 -12.21 -4.16
N ARG A 382 -8.19 -12.42 -3.77
CA ARG A 382 -8.91 -11.57 -2.81
C ARG A 382 -8.17 -11.32 -1.49
N GLU A 383 -7.55 -12.36 -0.92
CA GLU A 383 -6.78 -12.18 0.33
C GLU A 383 -5.59 -11.20 0.16
N LEU A 384 -5.00 -11.17 -1.03
CA LEU A 384 -3.90 -10.25 -1.36
C LEU A 384 -4.42 -8.83 -1.55
N ALA A 385 -5.56 -8.70 -2.22
CA ALA A 385 -6.28 -7.44 -2.39
C ALA A 385 -6.62 -6.83 -1.03
N MET A 386 -7.22 -7.61 -0.12
CA MET A 386 -7.52 -7.16 1.24
C MET A 386 -6.27 -6.78 2.04
N PHE A 387 -5.18 -7.55 1.94
CA PHE A 387 -3.91 -7.23 2.61
C PHE A 387 -3.26 -5.96 2.07
N ALA A 388 -3.31 -5.74 0.75
CA ALA A 388 -2.84 -4.50 0.14
C ALA A 388 -3.66 -3.30 0.62
N LEU A 389 -4.99 -3.44 0.67
CA LEU A 389 -5.92 -2.40 1.10
C LEU A 389 -5.73 -2.03 2.58
N GLU A 390 -5.49 -3.03 3.43
CA GLU A 390 -5.18 -2.81 4.85
C GLU A 390 -3.87 -2.02 5.02
N ARG A 391 -2.81 -2.38 4.28
CA ARG A 391 -1.56 -1.61 4.31
C ARG A 391 -1.75 -0.18 3.78
N ALA A 392 -2.47 -0.02 2.68
CA ALA A 392 -2.75 1.29 2.10
C ALA A 392 -3.46 2.20 3.11
N THR A 393 -4.55 1.73 3.72
CA THR A 393 -5.40 2.53 4.62
C THR A 393 -4.82 2.72 6.02
N LYS A 394 -4.08 1.74 6.56
CA LYS A 394 -3.57 1.79 7.94
C LYS A 394 -2.12 2.23 8.07
N VAL A 395 -1.32 2.18 7.01
CA VAL A 395 0.11 2.50 7.09
C VAL A 395 0.44 3.74 6.27
N PHE A 396 0.16 3.72 4.96
CA PHE A 396 0.70 4.71 4.02
C PHE A 396 -0.23 5.89 3.74
N SER A 397 -1.53 5.64 3.58
CA SER A 397 -2.52 6.62 3.08
C SER A 397 -3.64 6.85 4.08
N LYS A 398 -3.30 6.93 5.38
CA LYS A 398 -4.24 7.10 6.50
C LYS A 398 -5.20 8.29 6.33
N ASN A 399 -4.68 9.39 5.78
CA ASN A 399 -5.40 10.65 5.64
C ASN A 399 -5.82 10.95 4.20
N VAL A 400 -5.74 9.97 3.29
CA VAL A 400 -6.05 10.20 1.87
C VAL A 400 -7.50 9.75 1.58
N PRO A 401 -8.43 10.65 1.25
CA PRO A 401 -9.84 10.30 1.11
C PRO A 401 -10.11 9.27 0.01
N GLU A 402 -9.34 9.32 -1.07
CA GLU A 402 -9.56 8.49 -2.27
C GLU A 402 -9.49 6.99 -1.98
N ILE A 403 -8.44 6.54 -1.26
CA ILE A 403 -8.28 5.12 -0.92
C ILE A 403 -9.38 4.63 0.03
N HIS A 404 -9.83 5.48 0.97
CA HIS A 404 -10.91 5.12 1.91
C HIS A 404 -12.26 5.00 1.20
N LEU A 405 -12.55 5.89 0.26
CA LEU A 405 -13.74 5.81 -0.58
C LEU A 405 -13.72 4.56 -1.46
N PHE A 406 -12.57 4.23 -2.06
CA PHE A 406 -12.38 2.99 -2.80
C PHE A 406 -12.58 1.77 -1.89
N THR A 407 -11.97 1.76 -0.70
CA THR A 407 -12.10 0.67 0.29
C THR A 407 -13.57 0.42 0.64
N ALA A 408 -14.33 1.49 0.93
CA ALA A 408 -15.75 1.35 1.26
C ALA A 408 -16.56 0.72 0.12
N ARG A 409 -16.29 1.12 -1.13
CA ARG A 409 -16.94 0.54 -2.32
C ARG A 409 -16.54 -0.93 -2.53
N TYR A 410 -15.26 -1.24 -2.38
CA TYR A 410 -14.74 -2.60 -2.51
C TYR A 410 -15.36 -3.53 -1.46
N MET A 411 -15.42 -3.12 -0.20
CA MET A 411 -16.06 -3.88 0.88
C MET A 411 -17.56 -4.11 0.61
N GLU A 412 -18.26 -3.11 0.11
CA GLU A 412 -19.66 -3.26 -0.31
C GLU A 412 -19.81 -4.28 -1.46
N GLN A 413 -18.93 -4.24 -2.46
CA GLN A 413 -18.95 -5.15 -3.61
C GLN A 413 -18.72 -6.62 -3.22
N ILE A 414 -17.82 -6.88 -2.26
CA ILE A 414 -17.57 -8.24 -1.76
C ILE A 414 -18.65 -8.74 -0.78
N GLY A 415 -19.64 -7.91 -0.46
CA GLY A 415 -20.76 -8.24 0.43
C GLY A 415 -20.46 -8.05 1.92
N ASP A 416 -19.49 -7.20 2.28
CA ASP A 416 -19.17 -6.82 3.66
C ASP A 416 -19.63 -5.38 3.97
N PRO A 417 -20.91 -5.20 4.37
CA PRO A 417 -21.44 -3.87 4.68
C PRO A 417 -20.82 -3.26 5.96
N ASP A 418 -20.35 -4.09 6.89
CA ASP A 418 -19.77 -3.61 8.15
C ASP A 418 -18.34 -3.10 7.92
N GLY A 419 -17.54 -3.82 7.12
CA GLY A 419 -16.26 -3.34 6.62
C GLY A 419 -16.40 -2.05 5.82
N ALA A 420 -17.42 -1.94 4.97
CA ALA A 420 -17.70 -0.72 4.21
C ALA A 420 -18.01 0.49 5.12
N ARG A 421 -18.82 0.29 6.17
CA ARG A 421 -19.10 1.33 7.19
C ARG A 421 -17.86 1.73 7.97
N ALA A 422 -16.99 0.79 8.30
CA ALA A 422 -15.76 1.05 9.06
C ALA A 422 -14.69 1.79 8.24
N SER A 423 -14.69 1.59 6.92
CA SER A 423 -13.76 2.25 5.97
C SER A 423 -14.00 3.76 5.84
N PHE A 424 -15.16 4.20 6.30
CA PHE A 424 -15.62 5.55 6.14
C PHE A 424 -15.20 6.41 7.37
N PRO A 425 -14.36 7.47 7.24
CA PRO A 425 -13.90 8.28 8.39
C PRO A 425 -15.02 8.87 9.26
N PRO A 426 -14.79 9.23 10.53
CA PRO A 426 -15.82 9.90 11.33
C PRO A 426 -16.28 11.23 10.67
N ILE A 427 -17.55 11.60 10.88
CA ILE A 427 -18.08 12.89 10.42
C ILE A 427 -17.52 13.99 11.35
N ASN A 428 -16.34 14.51 11.05
CA ASN A 428 -15.68 15.60 11.77
C ASN A 428 -15.08 16.64 10.81
N ALA A 429 -14.55 17.74 11.36
CA ALA A 429 -14.08 18.90 10.60
C ALA A 429 -12.76 18.68 9.83
N ASP A 430 -12.05 17.57 10.09
CA ASP A 430 -10.66 17.39 9.67
C ASP A 430 -10.52 17.09 8.16
N TRP A 431 -11.63 16.79 7.45
CA TRP A 431 -11.63 16.28 6.07
C TRP A 431 -12.10 17.30 5.03
N ASP A 432 -11.60 18.54 5.11
CA ASP A 432 -12.15 19.70 4.41
C ASP A 432 -12.34 19.55 2.87
N SER A 433 -11.45 18.85 2.16
CA SER A 433 -11.47 18.78 0.69
C SER A 433 -12.46 17.77 0.11
N CYS A 434 -12.76 16.68 0.82
CA CYS A 434 -13.59 15.56 0.31
C CYS A 434 -14.82 15.25 1.19
N PHE A 435 -15.07 16.07 2.22
CA PHE A 435 -16.14 15.85 3.20
C PHE A 435 -17.52 15.59 2.55
N ILE A 436 -17.93 16.42 1.59
CA ILE A 436 -19.24 16.28 0.93
C ILE A 436 -19.36 14.97 0.16
N GLN A 437 -18.29 14.59 -0.56
CA GLN A 437 -18.25 13.35 -1.34
C GLN A 437 -18.33 12.14 -0.42
N TYR A 438 -17.63 12.19 0.71
CA TYR A 438 -17.68 11.18 1.76
C TYR A 438 -19.09 10.99 2.32
N VAL A 439 -19.74 12.07 2.77
CA VAL A 439 -21.11 12.02 3.31
C VAL A 439 -22.08 11.46 2.26
N THR A 440 -21.94 11.90 1.01
CA THR A 440 -22.79 11.47 -0.10
C THR A 440 -22.62 9.99 -0.40
N ASN A 441 -21.38 9.49 -0.50
CA ASN A 441 -21.12 8.08 -0.77
C ASN A 441 -21.62 7.18 0.37
N ARG A 442 -21.41 7.59 1.63
CA ARG A 442 -21.89 6.85 2.81
C ARG A 442 -23.41 6.79 2.87
N ALA A 443 -24.09 7.91 2.64
CA ALA A 443 -25.55 7.94 2.63
C ALA A 443 -26.14 7.12 1.47
N ASN A 444 -25.52 7.19 0.29
CA ASN A 444 -25.93 6.39 -0.87
C ASN A 444 -25.73 4.88 -0.63
N MET A 445 -24.66 4.47 0.05
CA MET A 445 -24.46 3.09 0.47
C MET A 445 -25.58 2.62 1.39
N GLU A 446 -25.89 3.34 2.48
CA GLU A 446 -26.98 2.95 3.38
C GLU A 446 -28.33 2.88 2.64
N LYS A 447 -28.56 3.77 1.67
CA LYS A 447 -29.74 3.69 0.81
C LYS A 447 -29.77 2.40 -0.02
N ARG A 448 -28.65 1.99 -0.64
CA ARG A 448 -28.56 0.73 -1.41
C ARG A 448 -28.78 -0.51 -0.54
N LEU A 449 -28.37 -0.44 0.72
CA LEU A 449 -28.61 -1.47 1.73
C LEU A 449 -30.05 -1.45 2.28
N GLY A 450 -30.92 -0.53 1.83
CA GLY A 450 -32.31 -0.40 2.27
C GLY A 450 -32.52 0.44 3.53
N ASN A 451 -31.45 1.02 4.09
CA ASN A 451 -31.49 1.81 5.33
C ASN A 451 -31.72 3.30 5.06
N CYS A 452 -32.86 3.67 4.47
CA CYS A 452 -33.19 5.06 4.14
C CYS A 452 -33.14 6.01 5.36
N SER A 453 -33.57 5.55 6.54
CA SER A 453 -33.48 6.35 7.77
C SER A 453 -32.03 6.67 8.14
N ALA A 454 -31.14 5.67 8.09
CA ALA A 454 -29.73 5.86 8.38
C ALA A 454 -29.06 6.80 7.37
N ALA A 455 -29.43 6.69 6.09
CA ALA A 455 -28.97 7.59 5.03
C ALA A 455 -29.37 9.05 5.30
N CYS A 456 -30.62 9.30 5.70
CA CYS A 456 -31.08 10.62 6.12
C CYS A 456 -30.34 11.14 7.37
N ASP A 457 -30.12 10.27 8.36
CA ASP A 457 -29.44 10.65 9.60
C ASP A 457 -27.96 10.99 9.39
N ILE A 458 -27.29 10.37 8.41
CA ILE A 458 -25.93 10.74 7.99
C ILE A 458 -25.89 12.20 7.54
N TYR A 459 -26.79 12.63 6.66
CA TYR A 459 -26.84 14.03 6.23
C TYR A 459 -27.22 14.97 7.37
N LYS A 460 -28.18 14.62 8.24
CA LYS A 460 -28.52 15.46 9.42
C LYS A 460 -27.30 15.69 10.31
N ARG A 461 -26.54 14.63 10.60
CA ARG A 461 -25.30 14.74 11.38
C ARG A 461 -24.27 15.63 10.69
N ALA A 462 -24.08 15.47 9.38
CA ALA A 462 -23.16 16.28 8.60
C ALA A 462 -23.56 17.77 8.58
N ILE A 463 -24.84 18.07 8.42
CA ILE A 463 -25.37 19.45 8.44
C ILE A 463 -25.19 20.08 9.82
N ASN A 464 -25.55 19.36 10.90
CA ASN A 464 -25.37 19.86 12.27
C ASN A 464 -23.90 20.15 12.58
N MET A 465 -22.98 19.30 12.10
CA MET A 465 -21.55 19.53 12.22
C MET A 465 -21.11 20.76 11.41
N ALA A 466 -21.52 20.88 10.15
CA ALA A 466 -21.18 22.04 9.31
C ALA A 466 -21.67 23.36 9.91
N VAL A 467 -22.85 23.36 10.57
CA VAL A 467 -23.36 24.54 11.30
C VAL A 467 -22.51 24.84 12.53
N LYS A 468 -22.18 23.82 13.34
CA LYS A 468 -21.38 23.98 14.57
C LYS A 468 -19.99 24.55 14.26
N GLU A 469 -19.34 24.03 13.22
CA GLU A 469 -17.99 24.41 12.79
C GLU A 469 -17.97 25.61 11.84
N GLN A 470 -19.12 26.28 11.64
CA GLN A 470 -19.30 27.45 10.76
C GLN A 470 -18.87 27.23 9.29
N LYS A 471 -18.89 25.99 8.81
CA LYS A 471 -18.59 25.60 7.41
C LYS A 471 -19.82 25.82 6.52
N LEU A 472 -20.28 27.06 6.44
CA LEU A 472 -21.52 27.44 5.75
C LEU A 472 -21.56 27.05 4.27
N GLN A 473 -20.39 26.96 3.62
CA GLN A 473 -20.25 26.53 2.22
C GLN A 473 -20.70 25.09 1.93
N TRP A 474 -20.74 24.21 2.93
CA TRP A 474 -21.13 22.82 2.72
C TRP A 474 -22.62 22.59 2.87
N ILE A 475 -23.30 23.45 3.63
CA ILE A 475 -24.71 23.29 4.00
C ILE A 475 -25.60 23.12 2.77
N PRO A 476 -25.49 23.92 1.68
CA PRO A 476 -26.35 23.75 0.51
C PRO A 476 -26.26 22.35 -0.09
N MET A 477 -25.04 21.84 -0.34
CA MET A 477 -24.82 20.54 -0.97
C MET A 477 -25.31 19.38 -0.09
N LEU A 478 -25.08 19.47 1.22
CA LEU A 478 -25.56 18.48 2.18
C LEU A 478 -27.09 18.48 2.28
N TYR A 479 -27.71 19.67 2.24
CA TYR A 479 -29.16 19.83 2.32
C TYR A 479 -29.88 19.26 1.09
N ILE A 480 -29.33 19.50 -0.11
CA ILE A 480 -29.84 18.90 -1.35
C ILE A 480 -29.83 17.38 -1.25
N GLY A 481 -28.70 16.80 -0.81
CA GLY A 481 -28.56 15.35 -0.64
C GLY A 481 -29.58 14.79 0.34
N TYR A 482 -29.75 15.44 1.50
CA TYR A 482 -30.77 15.10 2.48
C TYR A 482 -32.20 15.11 1.90
N TYR A 483 -32.56 16.21 1.23
CA TYR A 483 -33.91 16.37 0.69
C TYR A 483 -34.22 15.35 -0.39
N ARG A 484 -33.26 15.07 -1.29
CA ARG A 484 -33.39 14.04 -2.32
C ARG A 484 -33.68 12.66 -1.73
N LEU A 485 -32.99 12.29 -0.65
CA LEU A 485 -33.24 11.01 0.00
C LEU A 485 -34.63 10.94 0.63
N ARG A 486 -35.08 12.03 1.24
CA ARG A 486 -36.37 12.09 1.94
C ARG A 486 -37.57 12.14 1.00
N HIS A 487 -37.44 12.82 -0.15
CA HIS A 487 -38.57 13.16 -1.01
C HIS A 487 -38.61 12.42 -2.36
N MET A 488 -37.57 11.67 -2.75
CA MET A 488 -37.63 10.82 -3.97
C MET A 488 -38.75 9.77 -3.94
N GLU A 489 -39.12 9.26 -2.78
CA GLU A 489 -40.31 8.37 -2.65
C GLU A 489 -41.62 9.13 -2.95
N TRP A 490 -41.69 10.41 -2.63
CA TRP A 490 -42.89 11.24 -2.79
C TRP A 490 -43.00 11.89 -4.17
N VAL A 491 -41.89 12.23 -4.82
CA VAL A 491 -41.89 12.78 -6.17
C VAL A 491 -42.31 11.72 -7.20
N GLY A 492 -41.84 10.47 -7.07
CA GLY A 492 -42.29 9.36 -7.91
C GLY A 492 -43.78 9.07 -7.75
N VAL A 493 -44.28 9.03 -6.51
CA VAL A 493 -45.71 8.80 -6.22
C VAL A 493 -46.57 10.01 -6.59
N GLY A 494 -46.07 11.23 -6.46
CA GLY A 494 -46.74 12.48 -6.84
C GLY A 494 -46.89 12.62 -8.35
N ILE A 495 -45.85 12.28 -9.13
CA ILE A 495 -45.91 12.22 -10.59
C ILE A 495 -46.87 11.10 -11.03
N LEU A 496 -46.78 9.90 -10.44
CA LEU A 496 -47.69 8.79 -10.77
C LEU A 496 -49.16 9.11 -10.43
N LYS A 497 -49.44 9.75 -9.28
CA LYS A 497 -50.80 10.16 -8.89
C LYS A 497 -51.32 11.34 -9.70
N GLY A 498 -50.48 12.34 -9.96
CA GLY A 498 -50.83 13.52 -10.75
C GLY A 498 -51.15 13.15 -12.20
N VAL A 499 -50.32 12.30 -12.82
CA VAL A 499 -50.49 11.84 -14.21
C VAL A 499 -51.66 10.84 -14.35
N TRP A 500 -51.90 9.98 -13.35
CA TRP A 500 -53.03 9.04 -13.38
C TRP A 500 -54.39 9.75 -13.25
N SER A 501 -54.48 10.86 -12.50
CA SER A 501 -55.74 11.59 -12.36
C SER A 501 -56.19 12.34 -13.64
N TYR A 502 -55.34 12.43 -14.67
CA TYR A 502 -55.58 13.29 -15.84
C TYR A 502 -55.55 12.61 -17.23
N ARG A 503 -55.55 11.27 -17.37
CA ARG A 503 -55.58 10.62 -18.70
C ARG A 503 -56.63 9.51 -18.88
N LYS A 504 -57.53 9.70 -19.85
CA LYS A 504 -58.36 8.66 -20.48
C LYS A 504 -57.58 7.96 -21.63
N GLY A 505 -56.52 7.22 -21.32
CA GLY A 505 -55.72 6.50 -22.32
C GLY A 505 -55.38 5.07 -21.89
N SER A 506 -55.18 4.17 -22.86
CA SER A 506 -54.98 2.73 -22.60
C SER A 506 -53.75 2.44 -21.73
N LYS A 507 -53.85 1.42 -20.85
CA LYS A 507 -52.80 0.99 -19.91
C LYS A 507 -51.46 0.71 -20.58
N GLU A 508 -51.45 0.25 -21.83
CA GLU A 508 -50.23 -0.20 -22.51
C GLU A 508 -49.33 0.95 -22.98
N THR A 509 -49.94 2.05 -23.44
CA THR A 509 -49.25 3.30 -23.78
C THR A 509 -48.67 4.02 -22.56
N PHE A 510 -49.34 3.92 -21.40
CA PHE A 510 -48.86 4.47 -20.13
C PHE A 510 -47.55 3.80 -19.68
N TRP A 511 -47.48 2.46 -19.72
CA TRP A 511 -46.26 1.73 -19.31
C TRP A 511 -45.09 1.90 -20.28
N LYS A 512 -45.35 2.05 -21.60
CA LYS A 512 -44.31 2.34 -22.58
C LYS A 512 -43.72 3.74 -22.40
N GLU A 513 -44.52 4.76 -22.10
CA GLU A 513 -44.02 6.12 -21.83
C GLU A 513 -43.33 6.26 -20.46
N VAL A 514 -43.84 5.57 -19.43
CA VAL A 514 -43.17 5.49 -18.12
C VAL A 514 -41.79 4.84 -18.26
N ALA A 515 -41.67 3.76 -19.05
CA ALA A 515 -40.38 3.14 -19.34
C ALA A 515 -39.40 4.10 -20.02
N VAL A 516 -39.87 4.93 -20.96
CA VAL A 516 -39.04 5.95 -21.65
C VAL A 516 -38.61 7.09 -20.70
N VAL A 517 -39.43 7.47 -19.71
CA VAL A 517 -39.07 8.49 -18.71
C VAL A 517 -38.04 7.96 -17.71
N PHE A 518 -38.15 6.68 -17.32
CA PHE A 518 -37.14 6.00 -16.50
C PHE A 518 -35.84 5.71 -17.28
N GLU A 519 -35.90 5.53 -18.61
CA GLU A 519 -34.72 5.43 -19.50
C GLU A 519 -34.05 6.79 -19.77
N LYS A 520 -34.81 7.89 -19.86
CA LYS A 520 -34.28 9.24 -20.16
C LYS A 520 -33.84 10.02 -18.91
N GLY A 521 -34.32 9.65 -17.74
CA GLY A 521 -33.71 10.06 -16.49
C GLY A 521 -32.41 9.29 -16.32
N ASN A 522 -31.27 9.92 -16.55
CA ASN A 522 -29.97 9.40 -16.12
C ASN A 522 -29.95 9.29 -14.59
N ILE A 523 -30.55 8.22 -14.08
CA ILE A 523 -30.18 7.60 -12.83
C ILE A 523 -28.81 6.96 -13.11
N PRO A 524 -27.75 7.21 -12.31
CA PRO A 524 -26.50 6.48 -12.46
C PRO A 524 -26.70 5.00 -12.08
N TRP A 525 -27.27 4.23 -13.01
CA TRP A 525 -27.26 2.78 -13.06
C TRP A 525 -27.18 2.35 -14.53
N VAL A 526 -26.08 2.71 -15.20
CA VAL A 526 -25.56 1.87 -16.27
C VAL A 526 -24.11 1.59 -15.91
N VAL A 527 -23.90 0.36 -15.45
CA VAL A 527 -22.60 -0.30 -15.39
C VAL A 527 -22.07 -0.37 -16.82
N GLY A 528 -21.18 0.55 -17.17
CA GLY A 528 -20.20 0.32 -18.22
C GLY A 528 -19.10 -0.57 -17.66
N ARG A 529 -18.58 -1.52 -18.44
CA ARG A 529 -17.50 -2.41 -18.01
C ARG A 529 -16.17 -1.69 -17.75
N ASP A 530 -16.07 -0.42 -18.11
CA ASP A 530 -14.88 0.39 -17.95
C ASP A 530 -15.26 1.60 -17.07
N PHE A 531 -15.09 1.48 -15.76
CA PHE A 531 -15.57 2.43 -14.74
C PHE A 531 -14.81 3.78 -14.68
N ASP A 532 -13.98 4.10 -15.68
CA ASP A 532 -12.98 5.19 -15.60
C ASP A 532 -13.21 6.40 -16.51
N THR A 533 -14.35 6.53 -17.20
CA THR A 533 -14.60 7.71 -18.06
C THR A 533 -15.75 8.58 -17.56
N ILE A 534 -15.41 9.63 -16.80
CA ILE A 534 -16.23 10.84 -16.74
C ILE A 534 -15.83 11.70 -17.93
N LYS A 535 -16.61 11.68 -19.02
CA LYS A 535 -16.52 12.73 -20.03
C LYS A 535 -17.32 13.93 -19.54
N PHE A 536 -16.63 14.95 -19.06
CA PHE A 536 -17.21 16.29 -19.00
C PHE A 536 -17.38 16.82 -20.43
N PRO A 537 -18.47 17.56 -20.72
CA PRO A 537 -18.45 18.46 -21.86
C PRO A 537 -17.43 19.58 -21.54
N GLU A 538 -16.24 19.49 -22.13
CA GLU A 538 -15.44 20.70 -22.36
C GLU A 538 -16.21 21.61 -23.33
N GLU A 539 -16.05 22.92 -23.11
CA GLU A 539 -16.77 24.02 -23.76
C GLU A 539 -18.23 24.22 -23.31
N ARG A 540 -18.40 24.80 -22.12
CA ARG A 540 -19.35 25.89 -21.96
C ARG A 540 -18.83 26.86 -20.91
N GLY A 541 -18.61 28.10 -21.35
CA GLY A 541 -18.09 29.18 -20.54
C GLY A 541 -18.95 29.47 -19.32
N GLU A 542 -18.37 30.23 -18.40
CA GLU A 542 -18.95 30.74 -17.17
C GLU A 542 -20.34 31.36 -17.41
N SER A 543 -21.40 30.58 -17.24
CA SER A 543 -22.79 31.01 -16.96
C SER A 543 -23.72 29.82 -17.15
N ASP A 544 -23.89 28.94 -16.16
CA ASP A 544 -25.11 28.11 -16.05
C ASP A 544 -25.14 27.31 -14.74
N THR A 545 -25.16 28.01 -13.60
CA THR A 545 -25.58 27.39 -12.33
C THR A 545 -27.06 26.98 -12.39
N THR A 546 -27.89 27.65 -13.19
CA THR A 546 -29.34 27.42 -13.32
C THR A 546 -29.69 26.06 -13.95
N PHE A 547 -28.88 25.58 -14.90
CA PHE A 547 -29.12 24.30 -15.58
C PHE A 547 -28.77 23.10 -14.69
N HIS A 548 -27.81 23.27 -13.78
CA HIS A 548 -27.35 22.22 -12.88
C HIS A 548 -28.42 21.85 -11.84
N TRP A 549 -29.15 22.81 -11.24
CA TRP A 549 -30.16 22.45 -10.23
C TRP A 549 -31.45 21.87 -10.81
N CYS A 550 -31.85 22.29 -12.02
CA CYS A 550 -33.01 21.71 -12.70
C CYS A 550 -32.76 20.23 -13.04
N GLN A 551 -31.54 19.87 -13.46
CA GLN A 551 -31.14 18.47 -13.62
C GLN A 551 -31.06 17.73 -12.28
N ILE A 552 -30.72 18.42 -11.19
CA ILE A 552 -30.55 17.83 -9.86
C ILE A 552 -31.89 17.47 -9.18
N THR A 553 -32.97 18.21 -9.43
CA THR A 553 -34.22 18.09 -8.67
C THR A 553 -35.40 17.54 -9.48
N ALA A 554 -35.21 17.32 -10.78
CA ALA A 554 -36.22 16.86 -11.74
C ALA A 554 -37.45 17.79 -11.91
N SER A 555 -37.57 18.89 -11.14
CA SER A 555 -38.64 19.91 -11.25
C SER A 555 -38.20 21.24 -10.63
N VAL A 556 -38.55 22.37 -11.26
CA VAL A 556 -38.24 23.73 -10.76
C VAL A 556 -38.95 24.01 -9.43
N GLU A 557 -40.15 23.47 -9.25
CA GLU A 557 -40.97 23.58 -8.03
C GLU A 557 -40.32 22.83 -6.87
N ALA A 558 -39.78 21.64 -7.13
CA ALA A 558 -39.07 20.86 -6.11
C ALA A 558 -37.78 21.56 -5.68
N ALA A 559 -37.03 22.16 -6.62
CA ALA A 559 -35.88 22.98 -6.29
C ALA A 559 -36.24 24.18 -5.41
N ARG A 560 -37.33 24.90 -5.77
CA ARG A 560 -37.86 26.02 -4.99
C ARG A 560 -38.18 25.60 -3.55
N ASP A 561 -38.90 24.50 -3.37
CA ASP A 561 -39.31 24.02 -2.05
C ASP A 561 -38.12 23.61 -1.17
N VAL A 562 -37.10 22.95 -1.75
CA VAL A 562 -35.83 22.63 -1.06
C VAL A 562 -35.17 23.90 -0.54
N ILE A 563 -35.09 24.93 -1.38
CA ILE A 563 -34.37 26.16 -1.06
C ILE A 563 -35.12 26.97 0.01
N ILE A 564 -36.45 27.07 -0.08
CA ILE A 564 -37.28 27.77 0.93
C ILE A 564 -37.17 27.08 2.29
N ASP A 565 -37.31 25.75 2.35
CA ASP A 565 -37.16 24.99 3.59
C ASP A 565 -35.74 25.08 4.16
N GLY A 566 -34.71 25.11 3.28
CA GLY A 566 -33.32 25.34 3.66
C GLY A 566 -33.08 26.71 4.29
N ILE A 567 -33.57 27.80 3.67
CA ILE A 567 -33.44 29.17 4.19
C ILE A 567 -34.13 29.32 5.54
N ASN A 568 -35.32 28.75 5.70
CA ASN A 568 -36.06 28.81 6.96
C ASN A 568 -35.32 28.09 8.11
N ARG A 569 -34.56 27.04 7.81
CA ARG A 569 -33.77 26.30 8.80
C ARG A 569 -32.39 26.91 9.07
N PHE A 570 -31.79 27.56 8.08
CA PHE A 570 -30.44 28.10 8.14
C PHE A 570 -30.40 29.58 7.69
N PRO A 571 -31.03 30.50 8.43
CA PRO A 571 -31.21 31.88 7.99
C PRO A 571 -29.91 32.67 7.83
N GLY A 572 -28.79 32.22 8.43
CA GLY A 572 -27.47 32.86 8.31
C GLY A 572 -26.60 32.38 7.15
N CYS A 573 -27.03 31.42 6.33
CA CYS A 573 -26.23 30.90 5.22
C CYS A 573 -26.47 31.72 3.93
N GLY A 574 -25.65 32.76 3.72
CA GLY A 574 -25.70 33.64 2.54
C GLY A 574 -25.76 32.90 1.19
N LEU A 575 -25.06 31.76 1.09
CA LEU A 575 -25.01 30.93 -0.12
C LEU A 575 -26.36 30.31 -0.50
N LEU A 576 -27.24 30.01 0.47
CA LEU A 576 -28.61 29.57 0.16
C LEU A 576 -29.43 30.70 -0.50
N TYR A 577 -29.15 31.95 -0.14
CA TYR A 577 -29.76 33.14 -0.75
C TYR A 577 -29.14 33.48 -2.12
N GLU A 578 -27.83 33.30 -2.29
CA GLU A 578 -27.15 33.50 -3.57
C GLU A 578 -27.54 32.44 -4.59
N VAL A 579 -27.70 31.18 -4.19
CA VAL A 579 -28.30 30.13 -5.02
C VAL A 579 -29.74 30.50 -5.39
N CYS A 580 -30.50 31.14 -4.49
CA CYS A 580 -31.86 31.64 -4.73
C CYS A 580 -31.93 32.73 -5.79
N PHE A 581 -30.92 33.61 -5.86
CA PHE A 581 -30.97 34.85 -6.64
C PHE A 581 -31.19 34.59 -8.14
N PRO A 582 -30.52 33.63 -8.81
CA PRO A 582 -30.83 33.27 -10.19
C PRO A 582 -32.24 32.69 -10.40
N TYR A 583 -32.78 31.88 -9.46
CA TYR A 583 -34.13 31.30 -9.60
C TYR A 583 -35.26 32.30 -9.37
N LEU A 584 -35.02 33.30 -8.51
CA LEU A 584 -35.93 34.42 -8.29
C LEU A 584 -35.81 35.47 -9.40
N CYS A 585 -34.61 35.67 -9.97
CA CYS A 585 -34.32 36.64 -11.02
C CYS A 585 -34.47 36.10 -12.46
N CYS A 586 -34.68 34.79 -12.66
CA CYS A 586 -35.30 34.24 -13.88
C CYS A 586 -36.79 34.63 -13.94
N GLY A 587 -37.09 35.90 -13.69
CA GLY A 587 -38.37 36.51 -13.93
C GLY A 587 -38.54 36.73 -15.43
N LYS A 588 -39.67 36.26 -15.96
CA LYS A 588 -40.36 36.61 -17.22
C LYS A 588 -39.52 36.83 -18.50
N ASP A 589 -38.54 37.71 -18.50
CA ASP A 589 -37.92 38.29 -19.70
C ASP A 589 -36.89 37.38 -20.36
N ALA A 590 -36.12 36.59 -19.59
CA ALA A 590 -35.15 35.63 -20.15
C ALA A 590 -35.82 34.41 -20.82
N LEU A 591 -36.99 33.99 -20.31
CA LEU A 591 -37.75 32.86 -20.85
C LEU A 591 -38.63 33.27 -22.05
N LEU A 592 -39.10 34.52 -22.11
CA LEU A 592 -39.81 35.08 -23.26
C LEU A 592 -38.90 35.19 -24.50
N ALA A 593 -37.61 35.48 -24.33
CA ALA A 593 -36.64 35.61 -25.43
C ALA A 593 -36.36 34.30 -26.19
N THR A 594 -36.64 33.13 -25.60
CA THR A 594 -36.35 31.82 -26.21
C THR A 594 -37.52 31.23 -27.01
N GLY A 595 -38.68 31.88 -27.03
CA GLY A 595 -39.82 31.52 -27.89
C GLY A 595 -40.44 30.13 -27.63
N ARG A 596 -40.12 29.47 -26.52
CA ARG A 596 -40.58 28.09 -26.22
C ARG A 596 -41.32 27.99 -24.90
N LEU A 597 -42.47 28.65 -24.76
CA LEU A 597 -43.44 28.28 -23.72
C LEU A 597 -44.88 28.45 -24.20
N CYS A 598 -45.70 27.44 -23.90
CA CYS A 598 -47.14 27.41 -24.10
C CYS A 598 -47.83 28.31 -23.07
N GLN A 599 -49.01 28.83 -23.43
CA GLN A 599 -49.82 29.83 -22.71
C GLN A 599 -50.14 29.49 -21.22
N PHE A 600 -49.85 28.26 -20.79
CA PHE A 600 -50.02 27.75 -19.43
C PHE A 600 -48.99 28.31 -18.42
N CYS A 601 -47.78 28.69 -18.85
CA CYS A 601 -46.73 29.19 -17.94
C CYS A 601 -46.92 30.65 -17.48
N LEU A 602 -47.77 31.43 -18.16
CA LEU A 602 -47.99 32.85 -17.86
C LEU A 602 -48.80 33.09 -16.58
N LEU A 603 -49.60 32.13 -16.14
CA LEU A 603 -50.49 32.27 -14.97
C LEU A 603 -49.82 31.93 -13.63
N GLN A 604 -48.61 31.35 -13.61
CA GLN A 604 -47.91 30.96 -12.38
C GLN A 604 -46.83 31.97 -11.91
N ILE A 605 -46.66 33.10 -12.62
CA ILE A 605 -45.56 34.08 -12.42
C ILE A 605 -45.94 35.24 -11.47
N GLU A 606 -47.16 35.31 -10.92
CA GLU A 606 -47.54 36.42 -9.99
C GLU A 606 -47.10 36.18 -8.52
N PHE A 607 -46.78 34.94 -8.14
CA PHE A 607 -46.35 34.58 -6.78
C PHE A 607 -44.87 34.84 -6.37
N PRO A 608 -43.88 35.01 -7.27
CA PRO A 608 -42.47 35.23 -6.89
C PRO A 608 -42.18 36.56 -6.17
N TRP A 609 -43.00 37.61 -6.37
CA TRP A 609 -42.74 38.94 -5.82
C TRP A 609 -42.99 39.05 -4.30
N LEU A 610 -43.99 38.34 -3.78
CA LEU A 610 -44.26 38.29 -2.32
C LEU A 610 -43.13 37.63 -1.53
N LEU A 611 -42.46 36.65 -2.14
CA LEU A 611 -41.32 35.94 -1.55
C LEU A 611 -40.03 36.76 -1.62
N PHE A 612 -39.85 37.54 -2.68
CA PHE A 612 -38.73 38.49 -2.81
C PHE A 612 -38.77 39.56 -1.71
N ASP A 613 -39.98 40.05 -1.38
CA ASP A 613 -40.23 40.99 -0.28
C ASP A 613 -39.98 40.39 1.11
N GLU A 614 -40.26 39.10 1.30
CA GLU A 614 -40.03 38.41 2.57
C GLU A 614 -38.54 38.10 2.79
N ILE A 615 -37.80 37.82 1.72
CA ILE A 615 -36.34 37.61 1.73
C ILE A 615 -35.61 38.95 1.96
N LEU A 616 -36.05 40.05 1.34
CA LEU A 616 -35.51 41.40 1.58
C LEU A 616 -35.77 41.91 3.00
N LYS A 617 -36.85 41.48 3.66
CA LYS A 617 -37.15 41.84 5.06
C LYS A 617 -36.32 41.08 6.09
N LYS A 618 -35.74 39.93 5.72
CA LYS A 618 -34.92 39.07 6.60
C LYS A 618 -33.41 39.28 6.46
N LYS A 619 -32.98 39.98 5.41
CA LYS A 619 -31.62 40.50 5.21
C LYS A 619 -31.50 41.87 5.87
#